data_AF-U7NG71-F1
#
_entry.id   AF-U7NG71-F1
#
_cell.length_a   1.000
_cell.length_b   1.000
_cell.length_c   1.000
_cell.angle_alpha   90.00
_cell.angle_beta   90.00
_cell.angle_gamma   90.00
#
_symmetry.space_group_name_H-M   'P 1'
#
loop_
_entity.id
_entity.type
_entity.pdbx_description
1 polymer ?
#
loop_
_entity_poly.entity_id
_entity_poly.type
_entity_poly.pdbx_seq_one_letter_code
_entity_poly.pdbx_strand_id
1 'polypeptide(L)'
;MTVCENAAFEIDDGRGHRLWFVIEPEEGLRKDETYIPPDNDIARRTIGLSVGDQIEWEGSSFPWKVLAIKHKYLHALHRSMGNYERLFPTSNGLRQVGIDLEEKEPFKEVFQTVKRRHDHVNRVYELLDEKSIPIHVAASALSADIIEVRYGLQTAGRGHKVCTGTAAERTQAFKALEENQGRGCIVDALTLNIIRRLAIEIVVESVCGPIAITGSTRDVYWSRLKQMQAETVPSMSIHWQDGHLVRQELAKEELDEIIKVREEDLDWIDNHAEVIPAEGTKDPTADLRRLNEAIGQNFIDDMVAAEGSGKLLLCQDQAYRVLGEQSLGLRGAWLQPVLMVAREKKLLSEDEYNKAVVALSDIGDQFISIDAGNLTWAAQRGTDLFDRVVKRLGGPEADIKSHIYVANNFLGTVWSEAPVSIETLKQTSTLLESLLRGRSDFQRIVAYLIRLFQIQYGRNTELESHVILWLKGHFLIPFK
;
A
#
# COMPACT_ATOMS: atom_id res chain seq x y z
N MET A 1 43.76 20.15 -4.13
CA MET A 1 44.03 18.99 -5.00
C MET A 1 44.81 19.51 -6.20
N THR A 2 45.91 18.87 -6.56
CA THR A 2 46.70 19.19 -7.74
C THR A 2 46.45 18.15 -8.83
N VAL A 3 46.77 18.49 -10.08
CA VAL A 3 46.72 17.52 -11.19
C VAL A 3 47.82 16.48 -10.97
N CYS A 4 47.46 15.20 -11.06
CA CYS A 4 48.37 14.07 -10.92
C CYS A 4 47.87 12.89 -11.78
N GLU A 5 48.60 11.77 -11.77
CA GLU A 5 48.11 10.53 -12.37
C GLU A 5 46.76 10.12 -11.79
N ASN A 6 45.90 9.53 -12.61
CA ASN A 6 44.52 9.18 -12.27
C ASN A 6 43.62 10.38 -11.92
N ALA A 7 44.05 11.61 -12.22
CA ALA A 7 43.19 12.78 -12.14
C ALA A 7 42.48 13.04 -13.47
N ALA A 8 41.25 13.54 -13.38
CA ALA A 8 40.56 14.25 -14.44
C ALA A 8 40.64 15.75 -14.16
N PHE A 9 40.94 16.56 -15.16
CA PHE A 9 41.01 18.01 -15.03
C PHE A 9 40.31 18.70 -16.20
N GLU A 10 39.72 19.85 -15.93
CA GLU A 10 39.06 20.70 -16.92
C GLU A 10 39.94 21.90 -17.22
N ILE A 11 40.08 22.23 -18.50
CA ILE A 11 40.78 23.43 -18.95
C ILE A 11 39.85 24.35 -19.74
N ASP A 12 40.06 25.65 -19.60
CA ASP A 12 39.56 26.69 -20.50
C ASP A 12 40.67 27.04 -21.49
N ASP A 13 40.38 27.01 -22.79
CA ASP A 13 41.36 27.37 -23.83
C ASP A 13 41.54 28.89 -24.01
N GLY A 14 40.80 29.71 -23.23
CA GLY A 14 40.80 31.16 -23.31
C GLY A 14 39.98 31.73 -24.47
N ARG A 15 39.39 30.86 -25.31
CA ARG A 15 38.44 31.21 -26.38
C ARG A 15 37.01 30.83 -26.00
N GLY A 16 36.80 30.38 -24.76
CA GLY A 16 35.50 29.95 -24.24
C GLY A 16 35.21 28.46 -24.45
N HIS A 17 36.14 27.66 -24.98
CA HIS A 17 35.97 26.21 -25.02
C HIS A 17 36.50 25.58 -23.74
N ARG A 18 35.68 24.70 -23.16
CA ARG A 18 36.03 23.92 -21.98
C ARG A 18 36.16 22.45 -22.34
N LEU A 19 37.28 21.85 -21.95
CA LEU A 19 37.59 20.45 -22.27
C LEU A 19 38.06 19.73 -21.02
N TRP A 20 37.57 18.51 -20.84
CA TRP A 20 38.04 17.59 -19.81
C TRP A 20 39.10 16.65 -20.38
N PHE A 21 40.16 16.43 -19.62
CA PHE A 21 41.14 15.39 -19.86
C PHE A 21 41.25 14.47 -18.65
N VAL A 22 41.57 13.20 -18.87
CA VAL A 22 41.83 12.20 -17.83
C VAL A 22 43.24 11.67 -18.02
N ILE A 23 44.10 11.82 -17.01
CA ILE A 23 45.46 11.24 -17.03
C ILE A 23 45.35 9.77 -16.61
N GLU A 24 45.46 8.87 -17.58
CA GLU A 24 45.31 7.43 -17.41
C GLU A 24 46.61 6.69 -17.77
N PRO A 25 47.37 6.23 -16.77
CA PRO A 25 48.61 5.46 -16.99
C PRO A 25 48.38 4.15 -17.73
N GLU A 26 47.24 3.48 -17.53
CA GLU A 26 46.96 2.18 -18.15
C GLU A 26 46.36 2.33 -19.55
N GLU A 27 47.10 1.89 -20.57
CA GLU A 27 46.68 2.02 -21.97
C GLU A 27 45.32 1.38 -22.26
N GLY A 28 45.04 0.20 -21.68
CA GLY A 28 43.77 -0.51 -21.86
C GLY A 28 42.54 0.19 -21.26
N LEU A 29 42.72 1.22 -20.43
CA LEU A 29 41.63 1.99 -19.81
C LEU A 29 41.37 3.33 -20.51
N ARG A 30 42.16 3.71 -21.53
CA ARG A 30 41.95 4.93 -22.30
C ARG A 30 40.82 4.75 -23.31
N LYS A 31 39.72 5.47 -23.13
CA LYS A 31 38.47 5.23 -23.88
C LYS A 31 38.34 6.03 -25.17
N ASP A 32 38.91 7.22 -25.20
CA ASP A 32 38.83 8.18 -26.30
C ASP A 32 40.00 9.18 -26.20
N GLU A 33 40.08 10.16 -27.11
CA GLU A 33 41.15 11.17 -27.18
C GLU A 33 41.28 12.06 -25.93
N THR A 34 40.27 12.06 -25.04
CA THR A 34 40.32 12.79 -23.77
C THR A 34 41.07 12.03 -22.66
N TYR A 35 41.32 10.74 -22.85
CA TYR A 35 42.12 9.91 -21.94
C TYR A 35 43.58 9.89 -22.41
N ILE A 36 44.44 10.64 -21.72
CA ILE A 36 45.81 10.88 -22.13
C ILE A 36 46.80 10.12 -21.22
N PRO A 37 47.92 9.61 -21.76
CA PRO A 37 48.99 9.06 -20.94
C PRO A 37 49.71 10.15 -20.12
N PRO A 38 50.40 9.80 -19.01
CA PRO A 38 51.17 10.76 -18.21
C PRO A 38 52.27 11.50 -18.98
N ASP A 39 52.76 10.92 -20.07
CA ASP A 39 53.81 11.49 -20.92
C ASP A 39 53.28 12.36 -22.06
N ASN A 40 51.96 12.50 -22.21
CA ASN A 40 51.34 13.43 -23.14
C ASN A 40 51.73 14.88 -22.81
N ASP A 41 51.95 15.71 -23.82
CA ASP A 41 52.40 17.10 -23.63
C ASP A 41 51.44 17.93 -22.77
N ILE A 42 50.13 17.70 -22.87
CA ILE A 42 49.12 18.36 -22.03
C ILE A 42 49.29 17.91 -20.58
N ALA A 43 49.41 16.59 -20.33
CA ALA A 43 49.60 16.03 -18.99
C ALA A 43 50.89 16.54 -18.33
N ARG A 44 52.02 16.54 -19.06
CA ARG A 44 53.31 17.02 -18.56
C ARG A 44 53.28 18.49 -18.13
N ARG A 45 52.52 19.32 -18.86
CA ARG A 45 52.37 20.75 -18.56
C ARG A 45 51.37 21.03 -17.44
N THR A 46 50.46 20.11 -17.15
CA THR A 46 49.42 20.30 -16.14
C THR A 46 49.72 19.64 -14.80
N ILE A 47 50.50 18.55 -14.77
CA ILE A 47 50.86 17.85 -13.53
C ILE A 47 51.50 18.81 -12.52
N GLY A 48 50.99 18.77 -11.29
CA GLY A 48 51.41 19.64 -10.20
C GLY A 48 50.61 20.94 -10.09
N LEU A 49 49.88 21.34 -11.13
CA LEU A 49 49.06 22.56 -11.11
C LEU A 49 47.79 22.40 -10.25
N SER A 50 47.34 23.52 -9.69
CA SER A 50 46.10 23.67 -8.92
C SER A 50 45.00 24.34 -9.75
N VAL A 51 43.76 24.24 -9.27
CA VAL A 51 42.64 25.00 -9.84
C VAL A 51 42.95 26.50 -9.80
N GLY A 52 42.83 27.17 -10.95
CA GLY A 52 43.14 28.58 -11.11
C GLY A 52 44.46 28.84 -11.85
N ASP A 53 45.38 27.87 -11.88
CA ASP A 53 46.68 28.01 -12.53
C ASP A 53 46.55 28.11 -14.05
N GLN A 54 47.50 28.82 -14.66
CA GLN A 54 47.54 29.08 -16.09
C GLN A 54 48.66 28.30 -16.77
N ILE A 55 48.40 27.88 -18.01
CA ILE A 55 49.33 27.16 -18.87
C ILE A 55 49.50 27.98 -20.13
N GLU A 56 50.73 28.38 -20.44
CA GLU A 56 51.05 28.98 -21.72
C GLU A 56 51.17 27.89 -22.80
N TRP A 57 50.43 28.06 -23.89
CA TRP A 57 50.44 27.11 -25.00
C TRP A 57 51.00 27.76 -26.26
N GLU A 58 52.08 27.21 -26.80
CA GLU A 58 52.68 27.69 -28.04
C GLU A 58 51.65 27.63 -29.20
N GLY A 59 51.34 28.79 -29.78
CA GLY A 59 50.32 28.93 -30.83
C GLY A 59 48.93 29.32 -30.34
N SER A 60 48.68 29.39 -29.03
CA SER A 60 47.47 30.01 -28.47
C SER A 60 47.71 31.48 -28.15
N SER A 61 46.79 32.36 -28.55
CA SER A 61 46.82 33.78 -28.17
C SER A 61 46.33 34.03 -26.74
N PHE A 62 45.80 33.00 -26.07
CA PHE A 62 45.26 33.09 -24.72
C PHE A 62 45.83 31.98 -23.84
N PRO A 63 46.19 32.28 -22.57
CA PRO A 63 46.65 31.28 -21.64
C PRO A 63 45.50 30.33 -21.29
N TRP A 64 45.80 29.03 -21.26
CA TRP A 64 44.83 28.04 -20.82
C TRP A 64 44.73 28.07 -19.30
N LYS A 65 43.55 27.82 -18.74
CA LYS A 65 43.34 27.87 -17.28
C LYS A 65 42.78 26.56 -16.77
N VAL A 66 43.35 26.02 -15.70
CA VAL A 66 42.79 24.86 -15.00
C VAL A 66 41.55 25.29 -14.22
N LEU A 67 40.37 24.78 -14.59
CA LEU A 67 39.09 25.15 -13.99
C LEU A 67 38.66 24.21 -12.87
N ALA A 68 38.96 22.91 -13.01
CA ALA A 68 38.54 21.90 -12.04
C ALA A 68 39.49 20.70 -12.06
N ILE A 69 39.63 20.04 -10.92
CA ILE A 69 40.42 18.82 -10.76
C ILE A 69 39.60 17.84 -9.91
N LYS A 70 39.48 16.59 -10.37
CA LYS A 70 38.76 15.50 -9.69
C LYS A 70 39.53 14.19 -9.87
N HIS A 71 39.32 13.21 -9.00
CA HIS A 71 39.81 11.85 -9.26
C HIS A 71 39.07 11.24 -10.47
N LYS A 72 39.73 10.39 -11.27
CA LYS A 72 39.13 9.81 -12.50
C LYS A 72 37.80 9.09 -12.25
N TYR A 73 37.68 8.37 -11.14
CA TYR A 73 36.44 7.70 -10.76
C TYR A 73 35.31 8.66 -10.38
N LEU A 74 35.64 9.78 -9.72
CA LEU A 74 34.65 10.81 -9.42
C LEU A 74 34.20 11.55 -10.69
N HIS A 75 35.11 11.79 -11.63
CA HIS A 75 34.75 12.31 -12.94
C HIS A 75 33.87 11.32 -13.73
N ALA A 76 34.21 10.03 -13.72
CA ALA A 76 33.40 9.00 -14.35
C ALA A 76 31.98 8.92 -13.75
N LEU A 77 31.85 9.02 -12.42
CA LEU A 77 30.56 9.11 -11.74
C LEU A 77 29.77 10.33 -12.22
N HIS A 78 30.35 11.54 -12.15
CA HIS A 78 29.66 12.77 -12.57
C HIS A 78 29.28 12.76 -14.06
N ARG A 79 30.16 12.23 -14.94
CA ARG A 79 29.87 12.07 -16.37
C ARG A 79 28.72 11.09 -16.58
N SER A 80 28.68 10.00 -15.82
CA SER A 80 27.58 9.01 -15.88
C SER A 80 26.27 9.62 -15.40
N MET A 81 26.28 10.35 -14.27
CA MET A 81 25.09 11.03 -13.73
C MET A 81 24.57 12.10 -14.68
N GLY A 82 25.43 12.99 -15.19
CA GLY A 82 25.04 14.05 -16.12
C GLY A 82 24.59 13.56 -17.49
N ASN A 83 24.83 12.29 -17.82
CA ASN A 83 24.35 11.66 -19.05
C ASN A 83 23.30 10.56 -18.78
N TYR A 84 22.87 10.35 -17.54
CA TYR A 84 22.10 9.17 -17.15
C TYR A 84 20.80 9.08 -17.95
N GLU A 85 20.03 10.17 -18.02
CA GLU A 85 18.76 10.20 -18.77
C GLU A 85 18.94 10.00 -20.28
N ARG A 86 20.09 10.42 -20.84
CA ARG A 86 20.40 10.17 -22.25
C ARG A 86 20.77 8.72 -22.51
N LEU A 87 21.50 8.09 -21.58
CA LEU A 87 21.95 6.71 -21.70
C LEU A 87 20.83 5.71 -21.35
N PHE A 88 19.93 6.09 -20.44
CA PHE A 88 18.84 5.26 -19.93
C PHE A 88 17.48 5.99 -20.00
N PRO A 89 17.03 6.37 -21.21
CA PRO A 89 15.83 7.21 -21.38
C PRO A 89 14.53 6.55 -20.92
N THR A 90 14.52 5.24 -20.72
CA THR A 90 13.37 4.45 -20.25
C THR A 90 13.49 4.03 -18.79
N SER A 91 14.54 4.46 -18.07
CA SER A 91 14.71 4.13 -16.65
C SER A 91 13.87 5.08 -15.79
N ASN A 92 13.07 4.51 -14.88
CA ASN A 92 12.21 5.25 -13.95
C ASN A 92 12.88 5.53 -12.60
N GLY A 93 14.19 5.30 -12.47
CA GLY A 93 14.93 5.42 -11.22
C GLY A 93 15.58 6.80 -11.02
N LEU A 94 16.87 6.87 -11.31
CA LEU A 94 17.67 8.09 -11.10
C LEU A 94 17.29 9.18 -12.10
N ARG A 95 17.10 10.41 -11.59
CA ARG A 95 16.82 11.60 -12.40
C ARG A 95 17.68 12.78 -11.97
N GLN A 96 18.09 13.61 -12.92
CA GLN A 96 18.72 14.89 -12.61
C GLN A 96 17.63 15.96 -12.44
N VAL A 97 17.77 16.82 -11.44
CA VAL A 97 16.89 17.97 -11.25
C VAL A 97 17.74 19.23 -11.20
N GLY A 98 17.38 20.24 -11.99
CA GLY A 98 18.04 21.54 -11.98
C GLY A 98 17.56 22.37 -10.79
N ILE A 99 18.50 23.02 -10.09
CA ILE A 99 18.19 24.00 -9.05
C ILE A 99 18.89 25.29 -9.45
N ASP A 100 18.11 26.30 -9.84
CA ASP A 100 18.62 27.64 -10.13
C ASP A 100 18.39 28.53 -8.92
N LEU A 101 19.46 28.83 -8.18
CA LEU A 101 19.40 29.63 -6.96
C LEU A 101 19.14 31.13 -7.22
N GLU A 102 19.24 31.59 -8.48
CA GLU A 102 18.97 32.98 -8.87
C GLU A 102 17.50 33.20 -9.26
N GLU A 103 16.75 32.13 -9.55
CA GLU A 103 15.32 32.21 -9.81
C GLU A 103 14.50 32.50 -8.54
N LYS A 104 13.31 33.08 -8.72
CA LYS A 104 12.37 33.33 -7.63
C LYS A 104 11.88 32.05 -6.93
N GLU A 105 11.85 30.93 -7.67
CA GLU A 105 11.43 29.62 -7.16
C GLU A 105 12.47 28.53 -7.50
N PRO A 106 13.62 28.48 -6.79
CA PRO A 106 14.75 27.61 -7.14
C PRO A 106 14.44 26.11 -7.21
N PHE A 107 13.40 25.66 -6.50
CA PHE A 107 13.00 24.25 -6.38
C PHE A 107 11.75 23.90 -7.18
N LYS A 108 11.31 24.79 -8.08
CA LYS A 108 10.07 24.62 -8.85
C LYS A 108 10.00 23.27 -9.58
N GLU A 109 11.11 22.81 -10.17
CA GLU A 109 11.16 21.54 -10.87
C GLU A 109 10.96 20.33 -9.93
N VAL A 110 11.55 20.38 -8.73
CA VAL A 110 11.33 19.38 -7.68
C VAL A 110 9.85 19.32 -7.32
N PHE A 111 9.23 20.48 -7.05
CA PHE A 111 7.82 20.56 -6.66
C PHE A 111 6.89 20.03 -7.75
N GLN A 112 7.14 20.40 -9.01
CA GLN A 112 6.36 19.90 -10.15
C GLN A 112 6.51 18.39 -10.33
N THR A 113 7.67 17.83 -10.03
CA THR A 113 7.90 16.39 -10.12
C THR A 113 7.16 15.63 -9.02
N VAL A 114 7.26 16.10 -7.78
CA VAL A 114 6.53 15.50 -6.64
C VAL A 114 5.02 15.61 -6.84
N LYS A 115 4.51 16.77 -7.31
CA LYS A 115 3.10 16.95 -7.62
C LYS A 115 2.64 16.03 -8.76
N ARG A 116 3.39 15.92 -9.86
CA ARG A 116 3.06 14.99 -10.96
C ARG A 116 2.98 13.54 -10.49
N ARG A 117 3.87 13.13 -9.58
CA ARG A 117 3.84 11.80 -8.96
C ARG A 117 2.56 11.63 -8.12
N HIS A 118 2.22 12.59 -7.28
CA HIS A 118 0.98 12.59 -6.49
C HIS A 118 -0.27 12.49 -7.38
N ASP A 119 -0.37 13.34 -8.42
CA ASP A 119 -1.49 13.32 -9.35
C ASP A 119 -1.59 11.98 -10.10
N HIS A 120 -0.46 11.37 -10.44
CA HIS A 120 -0.44 10.04 -11.05
C HIS A 120 -0.95 8.95 -10.10
N VAL A 121 -0.52 8.95 -8.84
CA VAL A 121 -0.99 8.02 -7.81
C VAL A 121 -2.51 8.13 -7.65
N ASN A 122 -3.04 9.34 -7.52
CA ASN A 122 -4.49 9.57 -7.38
C ASN A 122 -5.28 9.06 -8.59
N ARG A 123 -4.79 9.27 -9.81
CA ARG A 123 -5.44 8.72 -11.02
C ARG A 123 -5.48 7.20 -11.01
N VAL A 124 -4.45 6.53 -10.52
CA VAL A 124 -4.44 5.06 -10.41
C VAL A 124 -5.42 4.59 -9.35
N TYR A 125 -5.53 5.29 -8.21
CA TYR A 125 -6.54 4.97 -7.19
C TYR A 125 -7.96 5.20 -7.68
N GLU A 126 -8.22 6.25 -8.44
CA GLU A 126 -9.53 6.47 -9.09
C GLU A 126 -9.91 5.31 -10.02
N LEU A 127 -8.94 4.78 -10.78
CA LEU A 127 -9.18 3.61 -11.62
C LEU A 127 -9.51 2.35 -10.79
N LEU A 128 -8.87 2.14 -9.64
CA LEU A 128 -9.21 1.03 -8.74
C LEU A 128 -10.66 1.16 -8.24
N ASP A 129 -11.05 2.35 -7.79
CA ASP A 129 -12.39 2.64 -7.28
C ASP A 129 -13.46 2.44 -8.38
N GLU A 130 -13.18 2.88 -9.61
CA GLU A 130 -14.16 2.84 -10.71
C GLU A 130 -14.24 1.50 -11.45
N LYS A 131 -13.12 0.79 -11.62
CA LYS A 131 -13.01 -0.30 -12.61
C LYS A 131 -13.04 -1.71 -12.04
N SER A 132 -13.14 -1.90 -10.72
CA SER A 132 -13.11 -3.24 -10.09
C SER A 132 -11.99 -4.12 -10.66
N ILE A 133 -10.79 -3.55 -10.76
CA ILE A 133 -9.57 -4.21 -11.24
C ILE A 133 -8.70 -4.63 -10.05
N PRO A 134 -7.86 -5.69 -10.18
CA PRO A 134 -7.00 -6.13 -9.09
C PRO A 134 -5.99 -5.04 -8.67
N ILE A 135 -5.70 -4.94 -7.38
CA ILE A 135 -4.68 -4.04 -6.81
C ILE A 135 -3.28 -4.26 -7.41
N HIS A 136 -3.02 -5.46 -7.93
CA HIS A 136 -1.81 -5.79 -8.68
C HIS A 136 -1.61 -4.89 -9.92
N VAL A 137 -2.69 -4.46 -10.57
CA VAL A 137 -2.64 -3.51 -11.69
C VAL A 137 -2.10 -2.16 -11.21
N ALA A 138 -2.54 -1.72 -10.03
CA ALA A 138 -2.05 -0.49 -9.43
C ALA A 138 -0.59 -0.62 -8.96
N ALA A 139 -0.20 -1.77 -8.39
CA ALA A 139 1.18 -2.06 -8.03
C ALA A 139 2.12 -1.95 -9.24
N SER A 140 1.75 -2.58 -10.35
CA SER A 140 2.47 -2.46 -11.62
C SER A 140 2.54 -1.01 -12.12
N ALA A 141 1.39 -0.33 -12.22
CA ALA A 141 1.31 1.04 -12.71
C ALA A 141 2.11 2.04 -11.86
N LEU A 142 2.21 1.78 -10.55
CA LEU A 142 2.94 2.64 -9.61
C LEU A 142 4.39 2.22 -9.40
N SER A 143 4.84 1.12 -10.02
CA SER A 143 6.16 0.51 -9.80
C SER A 143 6.43 0.27 -8.31
N ALA A 144 5.41 -0.22 -7.61
CA ALA A 144 5.42 -0.50 -6.17
C ALA A 144 4.92 -1.94 -5.95
N ASP A 145 5.12 -2.49 -4.76
CA ASP A 145 4.50 -3.76 -4.41
C ASP A 145 3.07 -3.58 -3.85
N ILE A 146 2.30 -4.66 -3.83
CA ILE A 146 0.88 -4.64 -3.42
C ILE A 146 0.66 -4.24 -1.96
N ILE A 147 1.66 -4.44 -1.08
CA ILE A 147 1.59 -4.04 0.34
C ILE A 147 1.75 -2.52 0.42
N GLU A 148 2.68 -1.93 -0.32
CA GLU A 148 2.87 -0.48 -0.39
C GLU A 148 1.65 0.22 -1.00
N VAL A 149 1.11 -0.28 -2.11
CA VAL A 149 -0.11 0.27 -2.71
C VAL A 149 -1.28 0.22 -1.73
N ARG A 150 -1.42 -0.88 -1.00
CA ARG A 150 -2.45 -1.00 0.03
C ARG A 150 -2.30 0.06 1.12
N TYR A 151 -1.09 0.25 1.63
CA TYR A 151 -0.80 1.28 2.62
C TYR A 151 -1.09 2.69 2.06
N GLY A 152 -0.72 2.94 0.82
CA GLY A 152 -0.99 4.19 0.12
C GLY A 152 -2.48 4.50 -0.07
N LEU A 153 -3.32 3.49 -0.32
CA LEU A 153 -4.79 3.65 -0.34
C LEU A 153 -5.32 4.06 1.04
N GLN A 154 -4.86 3.37 2.09
CA GLN A 154 -5.28 3.65 3.47
C GLN A 154 -4.93 5.08 3.88
N THR A 155 -3.70 5.54 3.62
CA THR A 155 -3.26 6.90 3.94
C THR A 155 -3.97 7.97 3.12
N ALA A 156 -4.38 7.65 1.90
CA ALA A 156 -5.24 8.50 1.07
C ALA A 156 -6.72 8.50 1.51
N GLY A 157 -7.08 7.79 2.60
CA GLY A 157 -8.46 7.68 3.08
C GLY A 157 -9.37 6.88 2.14
N ARG A 158 -8.78 6.08 1.25
CA ARG A 158 -9.51 5.23 0.29
C ARG A 158 -9.61 3.81 0.82
N GLY A 159 -10.74 3.17 0.55
CA GLY A 159 -10.96 1.79 0.94
C GLY A 159 -10.45 0.81 -0.12
N HIS A 160 -10.22 -0.44 0.28
CA HIS A 160 -9.91 -1.53 -0.61
C HIS A 160 -11.08 -2.51 -0.68
N LYS A 161 -11.55 -2.80 -1.89
CA LYS A 161 -12.69 -3.68 -2.09
C LYS A 161 -12.30 -5.14 -1.89
N VAL A 162 -12.66 -5.68 -0.73
CA VAL A 162 -12.38 -7.07 -0.40
C VAL A 162 -13.52 -8.03 -0.71
N CYS A 163 -14.76 -7.56 -0.81
CA CYS A 163 -15.92 -8.33 -1.25
C CYS A 163 -17.00 -7.41 -1.82
N THR A 164 -18.11 -7.96 -2.30
CA THR A 164 -19.33 -7.24 -2.70
C THR A 164 -20.30 -6.97 -1.55
N GLY A 165 -20.10 -7.62 -0.39
CA GLY A 165 -20.97 -7.50 0.77
C GLY A 165 -22.29 -8.29 0.67
N THR A 166 -22.49 -9.09 -0.37
CA THR A 166 -23.74 -9.84 -0.57
C THR A 166 -23.79 -11.11 0.29
N ALA A 167 -25.01 -11.55 0.64
CA ALA A 167 -25.20 -12.82 1.33
C ALA A 167 -24.76 -14.02 0.48
N ALA A 168 -25.00 -13.98 -0.83
CA ALA A 168 -24.63 -15.05 -1.76
C ALA A 168 -23.11 -15.26 -1.83
N GLU A 169 -22.33 -14.18 -1.97
CA GLU A 169 -20.86 -14.26 -2.00
C GLU A 169 -20.30 -14.82 -0.70
N ARG A 170 -20.87 -14.41 0.45
CA ARG A 170 -20.45 -14.95 1.75
C ARG A 170 -20.79 -16.44 1.90
N THR A 171 -21.96 -16.88 1.45
CA THR A 171 -22.31 -18.31 1.42
C THR A 171 -21.36 -19.10 0.52
N GLN A 172 -20.97 -18.55 -0.63
CA GLN A 172 -19.98 -19.17 -1.51
C GLN A 172 -18.60 -19.29 -0.84
N ALA A 173 -18.15 -18.26 -0.12
CA ALA A 173 -16.91 -18.32 0.64
C ALA A 173 -16.94 -19.37 1.75
N PHE A 174 -18.05 -19.50 2.50
CA PHE A 174 -18.19 -20.58 3.49
C PHE A 174 -18.17 -21.96 2.86
N LYS A 175 -18.86 -22.14 1.72
CA LYS A 175 -18.81 -23.39 0.97
C LYS A 175 -17.40 -23.71 0.49
N ALA A 176 -16.66 -22.72 -0.01
CA ALA A 176 -15.27 -22.89 -0.42
C ALA A 176 -14.37 -23.34 0.76
N LEU A 177 -14.55 -22.76 1.95
CA LEU A 177 -13.84 -23.15 3.17
C LEU A 177 -14.20 -24.59 3.61
N GLU A 178 -15.48 -24.95 3.58
CA GLU A 178 -15.95 -26.29 3.94
C GLU A 178 -15.40 -27.36 2.98
N GLU A 179 -15.50 -27.12 1.67
CA GLU A 179 -14.98 -28.02 0.63
C GLU A 179 -13.45 -28.04 0.56
N ASN A 180 -12.76 -27.07 1.17
CA ASN A 180 -11.30 -27.09 1.28
C ASN A 180 -10.82 -28.23 2.17
N GLN A 181 -11.60 -28.63 3.19
CA GLN A 181 -11.31 -29.74 4.10
C GLN A 181 -9.90 -29.67 4.74
N GLY A 182 -9.39 -28.47 5.01
CA GLY A 182 -8.09 -28.28 5.65
C GLY A 182 -6.88 -28.63 4.77
N ARG A 183 -7.02 -28.65 3.44
CA ARG A 183 -5.92 -28.95 2.50
C ARG A 183 -4.81 -27.89 2.44
N GLY A 184 -5.04 -26.72 3.02
CA GLY A 184 -4.18 -25.55 2.96
C GLY A 184 -4.77 -24.44 2.10
N CYS A 185 -4.08 -23.30 2.09
CA CYS A 185 -4.41 -22.16 1.24
C CYS A 185 -3.17 -21.54 0.60
N ILE A 186 -3.34 -20.99 -0.61
CA ILE A 186 -2.36 -20.09 -1.22
C ILE A 186 -2.72 -18.67 -0.81
N VAL A 187 -1.71 -17.94 -0.34
CA VAL A 187 -1.88 -16.57 0.16
C VAL A 187 -0.97 -15.64 -0.63
N ASP A 188 -1.52 -14.54 -1.15
CA ASP A 188 -0.73 -13.49 -1.80
C ASP A 188 0.02 -12.62 -0.76
N ALA A 189 1.01 -11.85 -1.21
CA ALA A 189 1.84 -11.06 -0.30
C ALA A 189 1.02 -10.04 0.55
N LEU A 190 -0.05 -9.48 -0.01
CA LEU A 190 -0.93 -8.57 0.72
C LEU A 190 -1.69 -9.28 1.84
N THR A 191 -2.30 -10.42 1.55
CA THR A 191 -3.10 -11.16 2.54
C THR A 191 -2.21 -11.74 3.61
N LEU A 192 -1.03 -12.24 3.24
CA LEU A 192 -0.05 -12.69 4.22
C LEU A 192 0.38 -11.55 5.14
N ASN A 193 0.59 -10.34 4.62
CA ASN A 193 0.94 -9.19 5.43
C ASN A 193 -0.15 -8.90 6.47
N ILE A 194 -1.41 -8.96 6.08
CA ILE A 194 -2.53 -8.75 7.00
C ILE A 194 -2.59 -9.88 8.05
N ILE A 195 -2.40 -11.14 7.65
CA ILE A 195 -2.35 -12.28 8.59
C ILE A 195 -1.27 -12.04 9.66
N ARG A 196 -0.06 -11.65 9.24
CA ARG A 196 1.09 -11.39 10.11
C ARG A 196 0.85 -10.21 11.05
N ARG A 197 0.28 -9.10 10.54
CA ARG A 197 0.00 -7.92 11.35
C ARG A 197 -1.14 -8.14 12.35
N LEU A 198 -2.08 -9.04 12.06
CA LEU A 198 -3.16 -9.44 12.96
C LEU A 198 -2.77 -10.60 13.90
N ALA A 199 -1.62 -11.24 13.69
CA ALA A 199 -1.18 -12.44 14.42
C ALA A 199 -2.23 -13.57 14.42
N ILE A 200 -2.81 -13.84 13.25
CA ILE A 200 -3.87 -14.85 13.05
C ILE A 200 -3.41 -16.07 12.25
N GLU A 201 -2.11 -16.33 12.17
CA GLU A 201 -1.51 -17.45 11.43
C GLU A 201 -2.12 -18.79 11.86
N ILE A 202 -2.11 -19.06 13.17
CA ILE A 202 -2.64 -20.30 13.75
C ILE A 202 -4.14 -20.45 13.46
N VAL A 203 -4.87 -19.33 13.45
CA VAL A 203 -6.31 -19.32 13.16
C VAL A 203 -6.57 -19.68 11.71
N VAL A 204 -5.81 -19.07 10.79
CA VAL A 204 -5.88 -19.39 9.36
C VAL A 204 -5.50 -20.84 9.13
N GLU A 205 -4.43 -21.34 9.74
CA GLU A 205 -4.01 -22.74 9.62
C GLU A 205 -5.05 -23.72 10.16
N SER A 206 -5.70 -23.38 11.27
CA SER A 206 -6.73 -24.22 11.88
C SER A 206 -8.01 -24.30 11.04
N VAL A 207 -8.31 -23.28 10.24
CA VAL A 207 -9.51 -23.23 9.38
C VAL A 207 -9.21 -23.75 7.97
N CYS A 208 -8.11 -23.29 7.38
CA CYS A 208 -7.75 -23.55 5.99
C CYS A 208 -6.79 -24.73 5.81
N GLY A 209 -6.02 -25.11 6.84
CA GLY A 209 -4.84 -25.96 6.70
C GLY A 209 -3.56 -25.15 6.46
N PRO A 210 -2.43 -25.80 6.11
CA PRO A 210 -1.13 -25.15 5.96
C PRO A 210 -1.17 -23.92 5.03
N ILE A 211 -0.51 -22.84 5.45
CA ILE A 211 -0.32 -21.64 4.64
C ILE A 211 0.79 -21.90 3.63
N ALA A 212 0.46 -21.77 2.35
CA ALA A 212 1.41 -21.86 1.25
C ALA A 212 1.49 -20.53 0.49
N ILE A 213 2.65 -20.26 -0.09
CA ILE A 213 2.92 -19.07 -0.89
C ILE A 213 3.72 -19.45 -2.14
N THR A 214 3.74 -18.56 -3.13
CA THR A 214 4.65 -18.69 -4.27
C THR A 214 6.02 -18.07 -3.99
N GLY A 215 7.02 -18.45 -4.79
CA GLY A 215 8.34 -17.83 -4.77
C GLY A 215 8.27 -16.31 -5.03
N SER A 216 7.39 -15.87 -5.94
CA SER A 216 7.18 -14.45 -6.21
C SER A 216 6.56 -13.69 -5.04
N THR A 217 5.64 -14.32 -4.29
CA THR A 217 5.15 -13.76 -3.02
C THR A 217 6.29 -13.61 -2.00
N ARG A 218 7.17 -14.60 -1.85
CA ARG A 218 8.37 -14.49 -0.99
C ARG A 218 9.31 -13.36 -1.45
N ASP A 219 9.49 -13.20 -2.77
CA ASP A 219 10.36 -12.18 -3.35
C ASP A 219 9.88 -10.76 -3.05
N VAL A 220 8.56 -10.54 -2.91
CA VAL A 220 8.02 -9.25 -2.42
C VAL A 220 8.60 -8.90 -1.05
N TYR A 221 8.56 -9.83 -0.10
CA TYR A 221 9.12 -9.61 1.24
C TYR A 221 10.64 -9.45 1.22
N TRP A 222 11.33 -10.28 0.44
CA TRP A 222 12.78 -10.21 0.30
C TRP A 222 13.23 -8.87 -0.28
N SER A 223 12.61 -8.42 -1.39
CA SER A 223 12.90 -7.14 -2.01
C SER A 223 12.64 -5.98 -1.04
N ARG A 224 11.51 -6.02 -0.32
CA ARG A 224 11.20 -5.01 0.71
C ARG A 224 12.25 -4.96 1.81
N LEU A 225 12.76 -6.09 2.30
CA LEU A 225 13.85 -6.08 3.28
C LEU A 225 15.13 -5.48 2.68
N LYS A 226 15.52 -5.92 1.47
CA LYS A 226 16.75 -5.46 0.82
C LYS A 226 16.75 -3.98 0.51
N GLN A 227 15.60 -3.43 0.10
CA GLN A 227 15.44 -1.99 -0.11
C GLN A 227 15.72 -1.20 1.17
N MET A 228 15.21 -1.63 2.33
CA MET A 228 15.46 -0.92 3.60
C MET A 228 16.88 -1.10 4.10
N GLN A 229 17.48 -2.29 3.93
CA GLN A 229 18.88 -2.52 4.30
C GLN A 229 19.88 -1.70 3.46
N ALA A 230 19.49 -1.32 2.24
CA ALA A 230 20.28 -0.46 1.37
C ALA A 230 20.08 1.04 1.65
N GLU A 231 19.10 1.41 2.46
CA GLU A 231 18.78 2.80 2.77
C GLU A 231 19.91 3.43 3.62
N THR A 232 20.35 4.63 3.25
CA THR A 232 21.36 5.38 4.00
C THR A 232 20.67 6.39 4.92
N VAL A 233 20.94 6.33 6.22
CA VAL A 233 20.35 7.24 7.22
C VAL A 233 21.31 8.36 7.66
N PRO A 234 20.80 9.56 8.01
CA PRO A 234 19.38 9.94 7.95
C PRO A 234 18.91 10.09 6.50
N SER A 235 17.73 9.57 6.19
CA SER A 235 17.12 9.73 4.88
C SER A 235 15.92 10.68 4.95
N MET A 236 15.62 11.32 3.83
CA MET A 236 14.56 12.30 3.72
C MET A 236 13.70 11.97 2.51
N SER A 237 12.41 11.84 2.75
CA SER A 237 11.39 11.74 1.72
C SER A 237 10.61 13.05 1.60
N ILE A 238 10.20 13.38 0.39
CA ILE A 238 9.39 14.56 0.09
C ILE A 238 8.14 14.08 -0.65
N HIS A 239 6.97 14.48 -0.17
CA HIS A 239 5.69 14.12 -0.78
C HIS A 239 4.74 15.31 -0.82
N TRP A 240 3.64 15.16 -1.57
CA TRP A 240 2.61 16.19 -1.70
C TRP A 240 1.42 15.82 -0.80
N GLN A 241 1.00 16.74 0.06
CA GLN A 241 -0.13 16.56 0.96
C GLN A 241 -0.88 17.88 1.16
N ASP A 242 -2.21 17.86 1.09
CA ASP A 242 -3.09 19.00 1.35
C ASP A 242 -2.72 20.30 0.62
N GLY A 243 -2.24 20.18 -0.62
CA GLY A 243 -1.85 21.32 -1.46
C GLY A 243 -0.45 21.87 -1.22
N HIS A 244 0.35 21.24 -0.35
CA HIS A 244 1.68 21.69 0.02
C HIS A 244 2.69 20.53 -0.05
N LEU A 245 3.97 20.88 -0.10
CA LEU A 245 5.06 19.91 -0.03
C LEU A 245 5.35 19.59 1.44
N VAL A 246 5.41 18.30 1.77
CA VAL A 246 5.74 17.81 3.10
C VAL A 246 7.06 17.06 3.03
N ARG A 247 7.92 17.34 4.01
CA ARG A 247 9.19 16.66 4.23
C ARG A 247 9.02 15.69 5.39
N GLN A 248 9.44 14.45 5.18
CA GLN A 248 9.52 13.43 6.21
C GLN A 248 10.97 12.96 6.32
N GLU A 249 11.50 12.98 7.53
CA GLU A 249 12.80 12.38 7.83
C GLU A 249 12.57 10.98 8.39
N LEU A 250 13.41 10.04 7.98
CA LEU A 250 13.45 8.70 8.55
C LEU A 250 14.64 8.63 9.51
N ALA A 251 14.35 8.47 10.80
CA ALA A 251 15.36 8.30 11.82
C ALA A 251 15.97 6.88 11.75
N LYS A 252 17.17 6.72 12.31
CA LYS A 252 17.83 5.40 12.32
C LYS A 252 17.03 4.39 13.13
N GLU A 253 16.49 4.81 14.27
CA GLU A 253 15.71 3.97 15.17
C GLU A 253 14.44 3.46 14.48
N GLU A 254 13.75 4.31 13.71
CA GLU A 254 12.58 3.93 12.91
C GLU A 254 12.96 2.95 11.79
N LEU A 255 14.09 3.16 11.12
CA LEU A 255 14.59 2.22 10.11
C LEU A 255 14.91 0.86 10.71
N ASP A 256 15.58 0.82 11.87
CA ASP A 256 15.96 -0.41 12.58
C ASP A 256 14.70 -1.21 12.98
N GLU A 257 13.63 -0.54 13.44
CA GLU A 257 12.34 -1.18 13.74
C GLU A 257 11.67 -1.76 12.47
N ILE A 258 11.68 -1.01 11.36
CA ILE A 258 11.13 -1.49 10.08
C ILE A 258 11.89 -2.71 9.57
N ILE A 259 13.22 -2.69 9.63
CA ILE A 259 14.07 -3.81 9.22
C ILE A 259 13.75 -5.03 10.07
N LYS A 260 13.72 -4.88 11.39
CA LYS A 260 13.42 -5.97 12.32
C LYS A 260 12.08 -6.65 12.00
N VAL A 261 11.01 -5.87 11.78
CA VAL A 261 9.70 -6.43 11.45
C VAL A 261 9.73 -7.20 10.12
N ARG A 262 10.46 -6.71 9.11
CA ARG A 262 10.59 -7.39 7.81
C ARG A 262 11.45 -8.65 7.90
N GLU A 263 12.48 -8.67 8.75
CA GLU A 263 13.27 -9.86 9.06
C GLU A 263 12.40 -10.91 9.75
N GLU A 264 11.61 -10.54 10.75
CA GLU A 264 10.67 -11.44 11.43
C GLU A 264 9.60 -12.02 10.48
N ASP A 265 9.15 -11.25 9.49
CA ASP A 265 8.21 -11.75 8.47
C ASP A 265 8.87 -12.75 7.52
N LEU A 266 10.10 -12.49 7.06
CA LEU A 266 10.85 -13.43 6.20
C LEU A 266 11.25 -14.69 6.94
N ASP A 267 11.71 -14.58 8.18
CA ASP A 267 12.03 -15.72 9.03
C ASP A 267 10.79 -16.58 9.26
N TRP A 268 9.62 -15.96 9.45
CA TRP A 268 8.38 -16.72 9.57
C TRP A 268 8.06 -17.46 8.27
N ILE A 269 8.16 -16.78 7.11
CA ILE A 269 7.94 -17.38 5.79
C ILE A 269 8.85 -18.60 5.60
N ASP A 270 10.15 -18.45 5.84
CA ASP A 270 11.15 -19.48 5.57
C ASP A 270 10.99 -20.72 6.49
N ASN A 271 10.39 -20.55 7.67
CA ASN A 271 10.25 -21.62 8.66
C ASN A 271 8.83 -22.22 8.76
N HIS A 272 7.80 -21.52 8.30
CA HIS A 272 6.40 -21.92 8.53
C HIS A 272 5.55 -21.97 7.25
N ALA A 273 5.86 -21.17 6.23
CA ALA A 273 5.09 -21.18 4.99
C ALA A 273 5.62 -22.26 4.03
N GLU A 274 4.70 -22.97 3.38
CA GLU A 274 5.04 -23.89 2.30
C GLU A 274 5.27 -23.07 1.00
N VAL A 275 6.53 -22.90 0.59
CA VAL A 275 6.84 -22.25 -0.70
C VAL A 275 6.63 -23.25 -1.83
N ILE A 276 5.62 -23.01 -2.67
CA ILE A 276 5.25 -23.89 -3.78
C ILE A 276 5.53 -23.22 -5.14
N PRO A 277 5.83 -24.00 -6.19
CA PRO A 277 6.00 -23.46 -7.53
C PRO A 277 4.67 -22.93 -8.10
N ALA A 278 4.76 -21.90 -8.94
CA ALA A 278 3.64 -21.34 -9.69
C ALA A 278 3.29 -22.24 -10.90
N GLU A 279 2.97 -23.50 -10.63
CA GLU A 279 2.68 -24.52 -11.64
C GLU A 279 1.25 -25.03 -11.51
N GLY A 280 0.51 -24.97 -12.60
CA GLY A 280 -0.87 -25.46 -12.71
C GLY A 280 -0.92 -26.84 -13.35
N THR A 281 -2.07 -27.51 -13.24
CA THR A 281 -2.33 -28.78 -13.95
C THR A 281 -2.52 -28.58 -15.47
N LYS A 282 -2.74 -27.33 -15.90
CA LYS A 282 -2.98 -26.92 -17.28
C LYS A 282 -2.33 -25.57 -17.56
N ASP A 283 -2.03 -25.33 -18.84
CA ASP A 283 -1.56 -24.02 -19.28
C ASP A 283 -2.63 -22.93 -19.07
N PRO A 284 -2.23 -21.73 -18.59
CA PRO A 284 -3.12 -20.58 -18.55
C PRO A 284 -3.66 -20.24 -19.94
N THR A 285 -4.90 -19.72 -19.98
CA THR A 285 -5.53 -19.27 -21.23
C THR A 285 -4.70 -18.17 -21.91
N ALA A 286 -4.88 -18.00 -23.22
CA ALA A 286 -4.16 -16.96 -23.96
C ALA A 286 -4.40 -15.55 -23.40
N ASP A 287 -5.63 -15.26 -22.96
CA ASP A 287 -5.98 -13.97 -22.38
C ASP A 287 -5.34 -13.78 -21.00
N LEU A 288 -5.31 -14.83 -20.16
CA LEU A 288 -4.65 -14.77 -18.85
C LEU A 288 -3.12 -14.59 -18.99
N ARG A 289 -2.49 -15.22 -19.99
CA ARG A 289 -1.07 -15.01 -20.30
C ARG A 289 -0.77 -13.57 -20.75
N ARG A 290 -1.59 -13.01 -21.65
CA ARG A 290 -1.44 -11.60 -22.08
C ARG A 290 -1.59 -10.65 -20.91
N LEU A 291 -2.53 -10.92 -20.01
CA LEU A 291 -2.74 -10.12 -18.81
C LEU A 291 -1.53 -10.20 -17.87
N ASN A 292 -0.96 -11.39 -17.69
CA ASN A 292 0.27 -11.59 -16.93
C ASN A 292 1.44 -10.81 -17.55
N GLU A 293 1.63 -10.88 -18.86
CA GLU A 293 2.68 -10.11 -19.55
C GLU A 293 2.49 -8.58 -19.42
N ALA A 294 1.24 -8.10 -19.45
CA ALA A 294 0.92 -6.69 -19.37
C ALA A 294 1.05 -6.10 -17.96
N ILE A 295 0.69 -6.86 -16.92
CA ILE A 295 0.77 -6.41 -15.53
C ILE A 295 2.16 -6.67 -14.96
N GLY A 296 2.73 -7.84 -15.20
CA GLY A 296 4.01 -8.28 -14.66
C GLY A 296 4.03 -9.80 -14.57
N GLN A 297 5.15 -10.42 -14.93
CA GLN A 297 5.26 -11.87 -15.19
C GLN A 297 4.87 -12.79 -14.02
N ASN A 298 4.69 -12.26 -12.82
CA ASN A 298 4.32 -13.00 -11.62
C ASN A 298 2.87 -12.75 -11.16
N PHE A 299 2.08 -11.99 -11.94
CA PHE A 299 0.72 -11.58 -11.55
C PHE A 299 -0.22 -12.76 -11.30
N ILE A 300 -0.08 -13.84 -12.07
CA ILE A 300 -0.98 -15.00 -11.98
C ILE A 300 -0.42 -16.14 -11.11
N ASP A 301 0.77 -15.97 -10.53
CA ASP A 301 1.51 -17.06 -9.87
C ASP A 301 0.69 -17.71 -8.76
N ASP A 302 0.12 -16.92 -7.85
CA ASP A 302 -0.67 -17.44 -6.73
C ASP A 302 -1.95 -18.15 -7.22
N MET A 303 -2.56 -17.67 -8.32
CA MET A 303 -3.72 -18.33 -8.93
C MET A 303 -3.34 -19.70 -9.52
N VAL A 304 -2.25 -19.74 -10.27
CA VAL A 304 -1.77 -20.96 -10.93
C VAL A 304 -1.31 -21.98 -9.89
N ALA A 305 -0.61 -21.54 -8.85
CA ALA A 305 -0.20 -22.39 -7.74
C ALA A 305 -1.41 -22.94 -6.96
N ALA A 306 -2.47 -22.15 -6.76
CA ALA A 306 -3.70 -22.61 -6.13
C ALA A 306 -4.42 -23.67 -6.99
N GLU A 307 -4.43 -23.48 -8.31
CA GLU A 307 -5.02 -24.45 -9.25
C GLU A 307 -4.25 -25.77 -9.23
N GLY A 308 -2.93 -25.71 -9.38
CA GLY A 308 -2.07 -26.90 -9.45
C GLY A 308 -2.01 -27.70 -8.15
N SER A 309 -1.97 -27.03 -7.00
CA SER A 309 -1.96 -27.68 -5.69
C SER A 309 -3.35 -28.08 -5.18
N GLY A 310 -4.41 -27.58 -5.83
CA GLY A 310 -5.80 -27.77 -5.39
C GLY A 310 -6.12 -27.14 -4.03
N LYS A 311 -5.29 -26.21 -3.54
CA LYS A 311 -5.49 -25.45 -2.30
C LYS A 311 -6.43 -24.26 -2.53
N LEU A 312 -7.05 -23.78 -1.46
CA LEU A 312 -7.91 -22.59 -1.50
C LEU A 312 -7.10 -21.33 -1.84
N LEU A 313 -7.60 -20.46 -2.72
CA LEU A 313 -7.03 -19.11 -2.87
C LEU A 313 -7.54 -18.21 -1.74
N LEU A 314 -6.70 -17.89 -0.76
CA LEU A 314 -7.01 -16.96 0.32
C LEU A 314 -6.38 -15.61 0.01
N CYS A 315 -7.19 -14.70 -0.53
CA CYS A 315 -6.74 -13.40 -1.02
C CYS A 315 -7.72 -12.31 -0.58
N GLN A 316 -7.24 -11.14 -0.19
CA GLN A 316 -8.07 -10.01 0.22
C GLN A 316 -8.61 -9.22 -0.98
N ASP A 317 -7.97 -9.23 -2.13
CA ASP A 317 -8.45 -8.52 -3.32
C ASP A 317 -9.62 -9.23 -4.02
N GLN A 318 -10.77 -8.57 -4.10
CA GLN A 318 -11.98 -9.15 -4.69
C GLN A 318 -11.81 -9.45 -6.19
N ALA A 319 -11.27 -8.49 -6.95
CA ALA A 319 -11.17 -8.61 -8.40
C ALA A 319 -10.19 -9.72 -8.81
N TYR A 320 -9.11 -9.91 -8.04
CA TYR A 320 -8.14 -10.98 -8.20
C TYR A 320 -8.80 -12.35 -8.00
N ARG A 321 -9.58 -12.53 -6.93
CA ARG A 321 -10.32 -13.78 -6.69
C ARG A 321 -11.35 -14.07 -7.79
N VAL A 322 -12.10 -13.06 -8.22
CA VAL A 322 -13.08 -13.21 -9.32
C VAL A 322 -12.40 -13.62 -10.61
N LEU A 323 -11.25 -13.01 -10.94
CA LEU A 323 -10.47 -13.37 -12.11
C LEU A 323 -9.98 -14.82 -12.03
N GLY A 324 -9.49 -15.25 -10.88
CA GLY A 324 -9.05 -16.63 -10.64
C GLY A 324 -10.18 -17.65 -10.77
N GLU A 325 -11.36 -17.34 -10.22
CA GLU A 325 -12.56 -18.18 -10.36
C GLU A 325 -12.97 -18.29 -11.84
N GLN A 326 -13.06 -17.17 -12.56
CA GLN A 326 -13.51 -17.15 -13.96
C GLN A 326 -12.51 -17.80 -14.92
N SER A 327 -11.21 -17.65 -14.66
CA SER A 327 -10.16 -18.09 -15.59
C SER A 327 -9.68 -19.52 -15.33
N LEU A 328 -9.66 -19.93 -14.06
CA LEU A 328 -9.07 -21.19 -13.61
C LEU A 328 -10.01 -22.04 -12.76
N GLY A 329 -11.24 -21.59 -12.50
CA GLY A 329 -12.21 -22.33 -11.68
C GLY A 329 -11.83 -22.39 -10.20
N LEU A 330 -11.00 -21.44 -9.74
CA LEU A 330 -10.51 -21.42 -8.37
C LEU A 330 -11.64 -21.21 -7.38
N ARG A 331 -11.48 -21.83 -6.21
CA ARG A 331 -12.26 -21.52 -5.03
C ARG A 331 -11.49 -20.50 -4.21
N GLY A 332 -12.14 -19.39 -3.90
CA GLY A 332 -11.53 -18.29 -3.17
C GLY A 332 -12.30 -17.92 -1.90
N ALA A 333 -11.56 -17.46 -0.89
CA ALA A 333 -12.11 -16.79 0.27
C ALA A 333 -11.22 -15.60 0.66
N TRP A 334 -11.69 -14.78 1.59
CA TRP A 334 -10.93 -13.69 2.20
C TRP A 334 -10.93 -13.87 3.73
N LEU A 335 -10.22 -13.00 4.46
CA LEU A 335 -9.97 -13.24 5.89
C LEU A 335 -11.22 -13.23 6.76
N GLN A 336 -12.24 -12.42 6.43
CA GLN A 336 -13.41 -12.31 7.31
C GLN A 336 -14.21 -13.63 7.42
N PRO A 337 -14.56 -14.34 6.34
CA PRO A 337 -15.14 -15.68 6.43
C PRO A 337 -14.31 -16.66 7.27
N VAL A 338 -12.98 -16.60 7.17
CA VAL A 338 -12.08 -17.42 7.99
C VAL A 338 -12.24 -17.10 9.48
N LEU A 339 -12.25 -15.82 9.85
CA LEU A 339 -12.46 -15.36 11.22
C LEU A 339 -13.85 -15.75 11.75
N MET A 340 -14.88 -15.70 10.91
CA MET A 340 -16.24 -16.10 11.28
C MET A 340 -16.31 -17.61 11.58
N VAL A 341 -15.73 -18.45 10.72
CA VAL A 341 -15.64 -19.90 10.96
C VAL A 341 -14.82 -20.21 12.21
N ALA A 342 -13.71 -19.49 12.42
CA ALA A 342 -12.88 -19.65 13.60
C ALA A 342 -13.63 -19.31 14.90
N ARG A 343 -14.39 -18.21 14.91
CA ARG A 343 -15.26 -17.83 16.03
C ARG A 343 -16.32 -18.91 16.30
N GLU A 344 -17.00 -19.40 15.26
CA GLU A 344 -18.01 -20.45 15.40
C GLU A 344 -17.42 -21.75 15.97
N LYS A 345 -16.21 -22.10 15.53
CA LYS A 345 -15.43 -23.24 16.06
C LYS A 345 -14.76 -22.97 17.41
N LYS A 346 -14.93 -21.78 18.00
CA LYS A 346 -14.31 -21.33 19.25
C LYS A 346 -12.77 -21.36 19.24
N LEU A 347 -12.18 -21.21 18.05
CA LEU A 347 -10.73 -21.01 17.87
C LEU A 347 -10.32 -19.57 18.18
N LEU A 348 -11.28 -18.64 18.16
CA LEU A 348 -11.14 -17.27 18.61
C LEU A 348 -12.11 -17.02 19.76
N SER A 349 -11.64 -16.30 20.77
CA SER A 349 -12.53 -15.64 21.72
C SER A 349 -13.30 -14.51 21.03
N GLU A 350 -14.41 -14.09 21.65
CA GLU A 350 -15.17 -12.92 21.20
C GLU A 350 -14.27 -11.67 21.14
N ASP A 351 -13.37 -11.48 22.10
CA ASP A 351 -12.49 -10.31 22.12
C ASP A 351 -11.49 -10.32 20.96
N GLU A 352 -10.87 -11.46 20.66
CA GLU A 352 -9.93 -11.59 19.55
C GLU A 352 -10.63 -11.42 18.19
N TYR A 353 -11.82 -12.02 18.02
CA TYR A 353 -12.62 -11.83 16.80
C TYR A 353 -12.96 -10.36 16.58
N ASN A 354 -13.46 -9.68 17.61
CA ASN A 354 -13.83 -8.27 17.51
C ASN A 354 -12.63 -7.38 17.20
N LYS A 355 -11.48 -7.60 17.85
CA LYS A 355 -10.22 -6.91 17.54
C LYS A 355 -9.82 -7.09 16.07
N ALA A 356 -9.86 -8.32 15.56
CA ALA A 356 -9.52 -8.60 14.17
C ALA A 356 -10.47 -7.89 13.19
N VAL A 357 -11.79 -7.94 13.42
CA VAL A 357 -12.78 -7.26 12.56
C VAL A 357 -12.58 -5.74 12.55
N VAL A 358 -12.31 -5.13 13.72
CA VAL A 358 -12.00 -3.69 13.80
C VAL A 358 -10.71 -3.38 13.06
N ALA A 359 -9.67 -4.18 13.23
CA ALA A 359 -8.40 -3.97 12.55
C ALA A 359 -8.56 -4.07 11.01
N LEU A 360 -9.34 -5.02 10.49
CA LEU A 360 -9.69 -5.10 9.06
C LEU A 360 -10.41 -3.81 8.58
N SER A 361 -11.34 -3.30 9.38
CA SER A 361 -12.01 -2.02 9.09
C SER A 361 -11.02 -0.84 9.11
N ASP A 362 -10.08 -0.80 10.05
CA ASP A 362 -9.13 0.31 10.24
C ASP A 362 -8.05 0.32 9.13
N ILE A 363 -7.68 -0.83 8.57
CA ILE A 363 -6.83 -0.91 7.37
C ILE A 363 -7.59 -0.58 6.08
N GLY A 364 -8.89 -0.26 6.17
CA GLY A 364 -9.70 0.20 5.05
C GLY A 364 -10.32 -0.89 4.19
N ASP A 365 -10.45 -2.14 4.68
CA ASP A 365 -11.25 -3.15 3.97
C ASP A 365 -12.71 -2.67 3.86
N GLN A 366 -13.26 -2.70 2.65
CA GLN A 366 -14.66 -2.35 2.39
C GLN A 366 -15.59 -3.55 2.54
N PHE A 367 -16.86 -3.29 2.84
CA PHE A 367 -17.90 -4.32 2.98
C PHE A 367 -17.64 -5.35 4.10
N ILE A 368 -16.83 -4.97 5.11
CA ILE A 368 -16.65 -5.74 6.33
C ILE A 368 -18.00 -5.91 7.03
N SER A 369 -18.39 -7.17 7.26
CA SER A 369 -19.60 -7.54 7.98
C SER A 369 -19.49 -7.16 9.46
N ILE A 370 -20.41 -6.33 9.95
CA ILE A 370 -20.53 -5.94 11.36
C ILE A 370 -21.83 -6.52 11.91
N ASP A 371 -21.74 -7.24 13.03
CA ASP A 371 -22.89 -7.76 13.77
C ASP A 371 -23.16 -6.98 15.07
N ALA A 372 -24.23 -7.35 15.78
CA ALA A 372 -24.60 -6.70 17.02
C ALA A 372 -23.57 -6.94 18.14
N GLY A 373 -22.87 -8.09 18.12
CA GLY A 373 -21.78 -8.39 19.05
C GLY A 373 -20.60 -7.44 18.86
N ASN A 374 -20.23 -7.14 17.62
CA ASN A 374 -19.20 -6.15 17.30
C ASN A 374 -19.57 -4.76 17.86
N LEU A 375 -20.82 -4.32 17.67
CA LEU A 375 -21.31 -3.05 18.19
C LEU A 375 -21.29 -3.01 19.72
N THR A 376 -21.80 -4.05 20.38
CA THR A 376 -21.83 -4.15 21.84
C THR A 376 -20.41 -4.17 22.43
N TRP A 377 -19.50 -4.93 21.82
CA TRP A 377 -18.10 -5.01 22.23
C TRP A 377 -17.40 -3.65 22.14
N ALA A 378 -17.68 -2.89 21.06
CA ALA A 378 -17.14 -1.55 20.84
C ALA A 378 -17.75 -0.54 21.83
N ALA A 379 -19.07 -0.59 22.03
CA ALA A 379 -19.81 0.25 22.97
C ALA A 379 -19.26 0.14 24.40
N GLN A 380 -18.92 -1.08 24.85
CA GLN A 380 -18.36 -1.33 26.19
C GLN A 380 -16.95 -0.76 26.39
N ARG A 381 -16.24 -0.41 25.30
CA ARG A 381 -14.87 0.11 25.32
C ARG A 381 -14.79 1.61 25.09
N GLY A 382 -15.94 2.27 24.93
CA GLY A 382 -16.07 3.72 24.84
C GLY A 382 -16.51 4.24 23.48
N THR A 383 -16.99 5.49 23.47
CA THR A 383 -17.61 6.09 22.29
C THR A 383 -16.72 6.17 21.06
N ASP A 384 -15.42 6.40 21.22
CA ASP A 384 -14.54 6.62 20.05
C ASP A 384 -14.41 5.35 19.20
N LEU A 385 -14.36 4.19 19.84
CA LEU A 385 -14.33 2.91 19.15
C LEU A 385 -15.70 2.57 18.57
N PHE A 386 -16.78 2.80 19.33
CA PHE A 386 -18.14 2.61 18.84
C PHE A 386 -18.42 3.45 17.59
N ASP A 387 -18.05 4.73 17.60
CA ASP A 387 -18.23 5.66 16.49
C ASP A 387 -17.50 5.20 15.23
N ARG A 388 -16.31 4.58 15.36
CA ARG A 388 -15.59 3.99 14.22
C ARG A 388 -16.30 2.78 13.64
N VAL A 389 -16.77 1.87 14.50
CA VAL A 389 -17.43 0.63 14.07
C VAL A 389 -18.82 0.90 13.50
N VAL A 390 -19.63 1.72 14.17
CA VAL A 390 -21.02 1.99 13.77
C VAL A 390 -21.11 2.72 12.43
N LYS A 391 -20.09 3.52 12.06
CA LYS A 391 -19.98 4.20 10.76
C LYS A 391 -19.97 3.25 9.56
N ARG A 392 -19.72 1.96 9.78
CA ARG A 392 -19.80 0.89 8.77
C ARG A 392 -21.24 0.45 8.48
N LEU A 393 -22.18 0.75 9.37
CA LEU A 393 -23.60 0.55 9.13
C LEU A 393 -24.23 1.76 8.43
N GLY A 394 -25.14 1.45 7.52
CA GLY A 394 -25.92 2.43 6.75
C GLY A 394 -25.18 2.97 5.53
N GLY A 395 -25.66 4.10 5.02
CA GLY A 395 -25.17 4.71 3.78
C GLY A 395 -26.05 4.43 2.54
N PRO A 396 -25.75 5.09 1.41
CA PRO A 396 -26.54 4.98 0.19
C PRO A 396 -26.57 3.58 -0.42
N GLU A 397 -25.45 2.85 -0.36
CA GLU A 397 -25.27 1.55 -1.00
C GLU A 397 -25.54 0.36 -0.06
N ALA A 398 -25.93 0.62 1.19
CA ALA A 398 -26.14 -0.43 2.18
C ALA A 398 -27.39 -1.28 1.94
N ASP A 399 -27.29 -2.58 2.23
CA ASP A 399 -28.45 -3.44 2.47
C ASP A 399 -29.11 -3.06 3.80
N ILE A 400 -30.00 -2.08 3.71
CA ILE A 400 -30.63 -1.47 4.88
C ILE A 400 -31.42 -2.47 5.72
N LYS A 401 -31.95 -3.56 5.13
CA LYS A 401 -32.70 -4.57 5.89
C LYS A 401 -31.78 -5.30 6.86
N SER A 402 -30.65 -5.80 6.38
CA SER A 402 -29.63 -6.46 7.22
C SER A 402 -29.13 -5.52 8.32
N HIS A 403 -28.90 -4.25 8.00
CA HIS A 403 -28.44 -3.26 8.99
C HIS A 403 -29.49 -2.93 10.06
N ILE A 404 -30.78 -2.92 9.71
CA ILE A 404 -31.85 -2.75 10.70
C ILE A 404 -31.88 -3.94 11.67
N TYR A 405 -31.66 -5.17 11.21
CA TYR A 405 -31.55 -6.34 12.09
C TYR A 405 -30.36 -6.23 13.05
N VAL A 406 -29.19 -5.80 12.56
CA VAL A 406 -28.00 -5.55 13.40
C VAL A 406 -28.27 -4.46 14.44
N ALA A 407 -28.81 -3.32 14.00
CA ALA A 407 -29.18 -2.21 14.88
C ALA A 407 -30.19 -2.65 15.95
N ASN A 408 -31.22 -3.40 15.57
CA ASN A 408 -32.24 -3.90 16.48
C ASN A 408 -31.65 -4.82 17.56
N ASN A 409 -30.79 -5.76 17.18
CA ASN A 409 -30.16 -6.68 18.12
C ASN A 409 -29.20 -5.95 19.08
N PHE A 410 -28.48 -4.94 18.59
CA PHE A 410 -27.65 -4.08 19.45
C PHE A 410 -28.51 -3.28 20.43
N LEU A 411 -29.58 -2.62 19.96
CA LEU A 411 -30.50 -1.88 20.82
C LEU A 411 -31.12 -2.78 21.88
N GLY A 412 -31.51 -4.01 21.52
CA GLY A 412 -32.04 -4.99 22.47
C GLY A 412 -31.04 -5.34 23.57
N THR A 413 -29.74 -5.25 23.30
CA THR A 413 -28.68 -5.49 24.28
C THR A 413 -28.44 -4.28 25.18
N VAL A 414 -28.35 -3.07 24.63
CA VAL A 414 -27.98 -1.89 25.43
C VAL A 414 -29.15 -1.24 26.15
N TRP A 415 -30.40 -1.52 25.72
CA TRP A 415 -31.63 -1.05 26.35
C TRP A 415 -32.29 -2.10 27.25
N SER A 416 -31.65 -3.25 27.50
CA SER A 416 -32.16 -4.26 28.44
C SER A 416 -31.87 -3.92 29.91
N GLU A 417 -30.92 -3.03 30.17
CA GLU A 417 -30.54 -2.63 31.53
C GLU A 417 -31.21 -1.31 31.92
N ALA A 418 -31.75 -1.25 33.14
CA ALA A 418 -32.34 -0.05 33.72
C ALA A 418 -31.60 0.34 35.01
N PRO A 419 -31.32 1.64 35.25
CA PRO A 419 -31.66 2.79 34.39
C PRO A 419 -30.73 2.92 33.17
N VAL A 420 -31.27 3.48 32.07
CA VAL A 420 -30.51 3.69 30.84
C VAL A 420 -29.44 4.77 31.05
N SER A 421 -28.20 4.46 30.68
CA SER A 421 -27.06 5.36 30.83
C SER A 421 -27.05 6.47 29.76
N ILE A 422 -26.41 7.61 30.07
CA ILE A 422 -26.16 8.67 29.07
C ILE A 422 -25.35 8.14 27.88
N GLU A 423 -24.44 7.21 28.13
CA GLU A 423 -23.63 6.54 27.11
C GLU A 423 -24.53 5.80 26.11
N THR A 424 -25.51 5.03 26.59
CA THR A 424 -26.49 4.32 25.77
C THR A 424 -27.30 5.27 24.89
N LEU A 425 -27.71 6.42 25.42
CA LEU A 425 -28.43 7.45 24.66
C LEU A 425 -27.56 8.03 23.53
N LYS A 426 -26.28 8.30 23.81
CA LYS A 426 -25.31 8.78 22.82
C LYS A 426 -25.08 7.73 21.73
N GLN A 427 -24.81 6.48 22.11
CA GLN A 427 -24.60 5.37 21.17
C GLN A 427 -25.83 5.11 20.29
N THR A 428 -27.03 5.18 20.87
CA THR A 428 -28.29 5.08 20.10
C THR A 428 -28.41 6.20 19.08
N SER A 429 -28.03 7.43 19.47
CA SER A 429 -28.06 8.59 18.56
C SER A 429 -27.07 8.44 17.41
N THR A 430 -25.82 8.02 17.68
CA THR A 430 -24.81 7.77 16.63
C THR A 430 -25.24 6.62 15.71
N LEU A 431 -25.85 5.56 16.25
CA LEU A 431 -26.39 4.46 15.45
C LEU A 431 -27.44 4.93 14.46
N LEU A 432 -28.40 5.74 14.91
CA LEU A 432 -29.43 6.31 14.04
C LEU A 432 -28.83 7.22 12.98
N GLU A 433 -27.89 8.08 13.35
CA GLU A 433 -27.19 8.95 12.40
C GLU A 433 -26.49 8.14 11.30
N SER A 434 -25.76 7.09 11.68
CA SER A 434 -25.07 6.25 10.70
C SER A 434 -26.04 5.48 9.82
N LEU A 435 -27.08 4.87 10.40
CA LEU A 435 -28.08 4.08 9.68
C LEU A 435 -28.84 4.92 8.64
N LEU A 436 -29.10 6.18 8.95
CA LEU A 436 -29.90 7.10 8.13
C LEU A 436 -29.06 8.00 7.20
N ARG A 437 -27.72 7.92 7.28
CA ARG A 437 -26.79 8.75 6.50
C ARG A 437 -27.06 8.65 5.00
N GLY A 438 -27.35 9.80 4.38
CA GLY A 438 -27.56 9.91 2.93
C GLY A 438 -28.88 9.31 2.44
N ARG A 439 -29.87 9.11 3.31
CA ARG A 439 -31.14 8.42 2.98
C ARG A 439 -32.36 9.33 3.05
N SER A 440 -33.21 9.27 2.04
CA SER A 440 -34.49 9.99 1.99
C SER A 440 -35.67 9.20 2.57
N ASP A 441 -35.53 7.87 2.70
CA ASP A 441 -36.54 6.95 3.23
C ASP A 441 -36.48 6.75 4.75
N PHE A 442 -35.85 7.69 5.47
CA PHE A 442 -35.54 7.59 6.90
C PHE A 442 -36.75 7.26 7.79
N GLN A 443 -37.93 7.82 7.48
CA GLN A 443 -39.16 7.56 8.23
C GLN A 443 -39.55 6.07 8.20
N ARG A 444 -39.39 5.41 7.04
CA ARG A 444 -39.71 3.98 6.88
C ARG A 444 -38.71 3.11 7.64
N ILE A 445 -37.44 3.49 7.61
CA ILE A 445 -36.35 2.78 8.30
C ILE A 445 -36.58 2.81 9.80
N VAL A 446 -36.81 3.99 10.38
CA VAL A 446 -37.04 4.14 11.82
C VAL A 446 -38.33 3.44 12.24
N ALA A 447 -39.42 3.59 11.47
CA ALA A 447 -40.68 2.89 11.77
C ALA A 447 -40.50 1.36 11.76
N TYR A 448 -39.73 0.84 10.81
CA TYR A 448 -39.44 -0.59 10.75
C TYR A 448 -38.54 -1.06 11.91
N LEU A 449 -37.51 -0.29 12.25
CA LEU A 449 -36.62 -0.56 13.40
C LEU A 449 -37.41 -0.62 14.71
N ILE A 450 -38.22 0.41 15.01
CA ILE A 450 -39.04 0.44 16.24
C ILE A 450 -40.04 -0.70 16.26
N ARG A 451 -40.72 -0.98 15.14
CA ARG A 451 -41.67 -2.09 15.06
C ARG A 451 -40.98 -3.44 15.28
N LEU A 452 -39.81 -3.65 14.68
CA LEU A 452 -39.04 -4.87 14.86
C LEU A 452 -38.61 -5.03 16.32
N PHE A 453 -38.17 -3.94 16.95
CA PHE A 453 -37.79 -3.92 18.37
C PHE A 453 -38.97 -4.32 19.25
N GLN A 454 -40.13 -3.70 19.04
CA GLN A 454 -41.35 -4.01 19.80
C GLN A 454 -41.77 -5.48 19.66
N ILE A 455 -41.64 -6.06 18.46
CA ILE A 455 -41.98 -7.47 18.22
C ILE A 455 -41.02 -8.40 18.97
N GLN A 456 -39.72 -8.08 19.00
CA GLN A 456 -38.69 -8.98 19.51
C GLN A 456 -38.42 -8.83 21.01
N TYR A 457 -38.48 -7.60 21.54
CA TYR A 457 -38.09 -7.25 22.91
C TYR A 457 -39.25 -6.66 23.74
N GLY A 458 -40.41 -6.47 23.13
CA GLY A 458 -41.53 -5.79 23.77
C GLY A 458 -41.41 -4.27 23.73
N ARG A 459 -42.41 -3.60 24.32
CA ARG A 459 -42.50 -2.13 24.28
C ARG A 459 -41.50 -1.49 25.25
N ASN A 460 -40.64 -0.61 24.75
CA ASN A 460 -39.73 0.21 25.56
C ASN A 460 -40.02 1.70 25.35
N THR A 461 -40.72 2.31 26.31
CA THR A 461 -41.18 3.71 26.20
C THR A 461 -40.03 4.71 26.26
N GLU A 462 -38.93 4.40 26.94
CA GLU A 462 -37.76 5.27 27.01
C GLU A 462 -37.04 5.33 25.66
N LEU A 463 -36.83 4.18 25.02
CA LEU A 463 -36.28 4.10 23.66
C LEU A 463 -37.17 4.82 22.65
N GLU A 464 -38.49 4.54 22.67
CA GLU A 464 -39.46 5.21 21.80
C GLU A 464 -39.37 6.74 21.96
N SER A 465 -39.34 7.22 23.20
CA SER A 465 -39.24 8.64 23.52
C SER A 465 -37.93 9.25 23.03
N HIS A 466 -36.80 8.57 23.25
CA HIS A 466 -35.48 9.00 22.78
C HIS A 466 -35.44 9.14 21.26
N VAL A 467 -35.92 8.14 20.52
CA VAL A 467 -35.94 8.15 19.05
C VAL A 467 -36.83 9.28 18.51
N ILE A 468 -37.99 9.52 19.13
CA ILE A 468 -38.88 10.63 18.75
C ILE A 468 -38.20 11.98 18.98
N LEU A 469 -37.58 12.19 20.15
CA LEU A 469 -36.88 13.43 20.46
C LEU A 469 -35.68 13.65 19.52
N TRP A 470 -34.91 12.60 19.24
CA TRP A 470 -33.79 12.63 18.31
C TRP A 470 -34.23 13.03 16.90
N LEU A 471 -35.28 12.42 16.36
CA LEU A 471 -35.83 12.76 15.03
C LEU A 471 -36.25 14.23 14.94
N LYS A 472 -36.74 14.80 16.04
CA LYS A 472 -37.25 16.17 16.08
C LYS A 472 -36.14 17.20 16.15
N GLY A 473 -35.11 16.91 16.94
CA GLY A 473 -33.90 17.73 16.96
C GLY A 473 -33.14 17.69 15.64
N HIS A 474 -33.04 16.51 15.02
CA HIS A 474 -32.20 16.30 13.84
C HIS A 474 -32.89 16.70 12.50
N PHE A 475 -34.21 16.56 12.41
CA PHE A 475 -34.96 16.87 11.18
C PHE A 475 -36.00 18.00 11.34
N LEU A 476 -36.02 18.71 12.48
CA LEU A 476 -36.96 19.80 12.79
C LEU A 476 -38.43 19.46 12.47
N ILE A 477 -38.88 18.27 12.86
CA ILE A 477 -40.26 17.82 12.60
C ILE A 477 -41.21 18.42 13.67
N PRO A 478 -42.24 19.22 13.30
CA PRO A 478 -43.21 19.74 14.27
C PRO A 478 -44.06 18.61 14.86
N PHE A 479 -44.33 18.66 16.17
CA PHE A 479 -45.38 17.81 16.77
C PHE A 479 -46.72 18.25 16.17
N LYS A 480 -47.52 17.31 15.66
CA LYS A 480 -48.97 17.49 15.52
C LYS A 480 -49.66 16.69 16.59
#